data_AF-A0A7W7Z5V4-F1
#
_entry.id   AF-A0A7W7Z5V4-F1
#
_cell.length_a   1.000
_cell.length_b   1.000
_cell.length_c   1.000
_cell.angle_alpha   90.00
_cell.angle_beta   90.00
_cell.angle_gamma   90.00
#
_symmetry.space_group_name_H-M   'P 1'
#
loop_
_entity.id
_entity.type
_entity.pdbx_description
1 polymer ?
#
loop_
_entity_poly.entity_id
_entity_poly.type
_entity_poly.pdbx_seq_one_letter_code
_entity_poly.pdbx_strand_id
1 'polypeptide(L)'
;MSEYLSWIGMAAATLTSLSYVPQVRKAWTRGSTKDLSLHMLIVLTAGLVLWTLYGLLKSDYVIVIANGVGATLAASVLAFKTRDLFAQRRRRSPGT
;
A
#
# COMPACT_ATOMS: atom_id res chain seq x y z
N MET A 1 -21.15 24.59 1.10
CA MET A 1 -19.73 24.31 1.39
C MET A 1 -19.50 22.85 1.81
N SER A 2 -20.37 22.27 2.64
CA SER A 2 -20.28 20.86 3.10
C SER A 2 -20.40 19.81 1.99
N GLU A 3 -21.31 19.97 1.02
CA GLU A 3 -21.52 18.94 -0.01
C GLU A 3 -20.34 18.77 -0.97
N TYR A 4 -19.73 19.87 -1.44
CA TYR A 4 -18.55 19.81 -2.31
C TYR A 4 -17.37 19.11 -1.63
N LEU A 5 -17.20 19.33 -0.31
CA LEU A 5 -16.13 18.70 0.46
C LEU A 5 -16.30 17.17 0.52
N SER A 6 -17.53 16.68 0.69
CA SER A 6 -17.84 15.25 0.67
C SER A 6 -17.59 14.62 -0.71
N TRP A 7 -18.01 15.28 -1.79
CA TRP A 7 -17.78 14.77 -3.15
C TRP A 7 -16.30 14.74 -3.51
N ILE A 8 -15.55 15.79 -3.18
CA ILE A 8 -14.10 15.83 -3.40
C ILE A 8 -13.40 14.76 -2.56
N GLY A 9 -13.79 14.58 -1.29
CA GLY A 9 -13.25 13.54 -0.41
C GLY A 9 -13.48 12.13 -0.94
N MET A 10 -14.70 11.83 -1.39
CA MET A 10 -15.02 10.52 -2.00
C MET A 10 -14.26 10.30 -3.31
N ALA A 11 -14.17 11.31 -4.18
CA ALA A 11 -13.42 11.22 -5.42
C ALA A 11 -11.93 10.99 -5.14
N ALA A 12 -11.34 11.75 -4.21
CA ALA A 12 -9.95 11.59 -3.79
C ALA A 12 -9.68 10.18 -3.26
N ALA A 13 -10.51 9.68 -2.33
CA ALA A 13 -10.38 8.34 -1.74
C ALA A 13 -10.53 7.24 -2.81
N THR A 14 -11.47 7.40 -3.75
CA THR A 14 -11.70 6.43 -4.84
C THR A 14 -10.51 6.39 -5.79
N LEU A 15 -10.05 7.55 -6.26
CA LEU A 15 -8.93 7.65 -7.20
C LEU A 15 -7.63 7.10 -6.59
N THR A 16 -7.32 7.46 -5.35
CA THR A 16 -6.14 6.91 -4.67
C THR A 16 -6.26 5.41 -4.44
N SER A 17 -7.41 4.90 -4.01
CA SER A 17 -7.62 3.45 -3.84
C SER A 17 -7.46 2.68 -5.15
N LEU A 18 -8.06 3.17 -6.24
CA LEU A 18 -7.96 2.56 -7.56
C LEU A 18 -6.53 2.58 -8.11
N SER A 19 -5.72 3.58 -7.75
CA SER A 19 -4.32 3.66 -8.19
C SER A 19 -3.45 2.50 -7.70
N TYR A 20 -3.82 1.87 -6.57
CA TYR A 20 -3.11 0.72 -6.02
C TYR A 20 -3.52 -0.60 -6.67
N VAL A 21 -4.71 -0.69 -7.29
CA VAL A 21 -5.22 -1.94 -7.88
C VAL A 21 -4.28 -2.49 -8.97
N PRO A 22 -3.76 -1.70 -9.93
CA PRO A 22 -2.77 -2.17 -10.88
C PRO A 22 -1.47 -2.67 -10.23
N GLN A 23 -1.01 -2.00 -9.16
CA GLN A 23 0.20 -2.38 -8.44
C GLN A 23 0.03 -3.72 -7.73
N VAL A 24 -1.11 -3.92 -7.05
CA VAL A 24 -1.46 -5.19 -6.38
C VAL A 24 -1.58 -6.32 -7.40
N ARG A 25 -2.30 -6.09 -8.51
CA ARG A 25 -2.45 -7.08 -9.59
C ARG A 25 -1.10 -7.48 -10.18
N LYS A 26 -0.23 -6.52 -10.47
CA LYS A 26 1.12 -6.79 -10.98
C LYS A 26 1.92 -7.62 -9.96
N ALA A 27 1.93 -7.20 -8.69
CA ALA A 27 2.70 -7.84 -7.63
C ALA A 27 2.20 -9.22 -7.21
N TRP A 28 0.91 -9.53 -7.43
CA TRP A 28 0.33 -10.84 -7.13
C TRP A 28 1.05 -11.97 -7.88
N THR A 29 1.38 -11.74 -9.14
CA THR A 29 2.14 -12.67 -9.99
C THR A 29 3.55 -12.90 -9.41
N ARG A 30 3.93 -14.15 -9.14
CA ARG A 30 5.24 -14.45 -8.55
C ARG A 30 6.39 -13.97 -9.43
N GLY A 31 7.39 -13.34 -8.81
CA GLY A 31 8.61 -12.90 -9.46
C GLY A 31 8.48 -11.60 -10.28
N SER A 32 7.32 -10.95 -10.26
CA SER A 32 7.06 -9.71 -10.99
C SER A 32 7.48 -8.45 -10.22
N THR A 33 7.82 -8.58 -8.94
CA THR A 33 8.12 -7.45 -8.05
C THR A 33 9.58 -6.97 -8.12
N LYS A 34 10.36 -7.39 -9.11
CA LYS A 34 11.80 -7.08 -9.21
C LYS A 34 12.07 -5.57 -9.21
N ASP A 35 11.26 -4.81 -9.96
CA ASP A 35 11.44 -3.36 -10.14
C ASP A 35 10.93 -2.53 -8.95
N LEU A 36 10.24 -3.16 -7.99
CA LEU A 36 9.71 -2.46 -6.81
C LEU A 36 10.78 -2.31 -5.74
N SER A 37 11.00 -1.10 -5.24
CA SER A 37 11.90 -0.84 -4.11
C SER A 37 11.27 -1.32 -2.80
N LEU A 38 11.94 -2.24 -2.10
CA LEU A 38 11.49 -2.71 -0.78
C LEU A 38 11.45 -1.57 0.24
N HIS A 39 12.48 -0.72 0.25
CA HIS A 39 12.57 0.42 1.18
C HIS A 39 11.42 1.41 0.97
N MET A 40 11.10 1.70 -0.31
CA MET A 40 9.97 2.58 -0.63
C MET A 40 8.66 2.01 -0.10
N LEU A 41 8.40 0.71 -0.32
CA LEU A 41 7.17 0.06 0.16
C LEU A 41 7.07 0.05 1.70
N ILE A 42 8.19 -0.15 2.40
CA ILE A 42 8.24 -0.09 3.87
C ILE A 42 7.88 1.32 4.36
N VAL A 43 8.57 2.34 3.84
CA VAL A 43 8.36 3.74 4.26
C VAL A 43 6.94 4.20 3.92
N LEU A 44 6.43 3.86 2.73
CA LEU A 44 5.07 4.17 2.32
C LEU A 44 4.04 3.51 3.24
N THR A 45 4.19 2.22 3.50
CA THR A 45 3.26 1.48 4.37
C THR A 45 3.27 2.04 5.79
N ALA A 46 4.45 2.33 6.35
CA ALA A 46 4.59 2.95 7.66
C ALA A 46 3.95 4.34 7.71
N GLY A 47 4.18 5.17 6.69
CA GLY A 47 3.57 6.50 6.58
C GLY A 47 2.04 6.44 6.55
N LEU A 48 1.47 5.52 5.76
CA LEU A 48 0.01 5.33 5.68
C LEU A 48 -0.58 4.87 7.02
N VAL A 49 0.08 3.94 7.72
CA VAL A 49 -0.33 3.51 9.08
C VAL A 49 -0.30 4.69 10.04
N LEU A 50 0.77 5.51 10.03
CA LEU A 50 0.86 6.69 10.87
C LEU A 50 -0.24 7.71 10.56
N TRP A 51 -0.58 7.92 9.28
CA TRP A 51 -1.68 8.78 8.89
C TRP A 51 -3.04 8.24 9.34
N THR A 52 -3.27 6.93 9.26
CA THR A 52 -4.48 6.31 9.80
C THR A 52 -4.58 6.53 11.31
N LEU A 53 -3.49 6.29 12.06
CA LEU A 53 -3.45 6.54 13.51
C LEU A 53 -3.69 8.03 13.83
N TYR A 54 -3.08 8.93 13.07
CA TYR A 54 -3.30 10.35 13.21
C TYR A 54 -4.76 10.74 12.97
N GLY A 55 -5.40 10.19 11.94
CA GLY A 55 -6.83 10.39 11.67
C GLY A 55 -7.71 9.92 12.82
N LEU A 56 -7.40 8.76 13.42
CA LEU A 56 -8.10 8.25 14.60
C LEU A 56 -7.97 9.21 15.79
N LEU A 57 -6.77 9.73 16.05
CA LEU A 57 -6.53 10.72 17.11
C LEU A 57 -7.25 12.06 16.86
N LYS A 58 -7.57 12.37 15.60
CA LYS A 58 -8.33 13.54 15.19
C LYS A 58 -9.83 13.30 15.06
N SER A 59 -10.31 12.06 15.25
CA SER A 59 -11.69 11.66 14.95
C SER A 59 -12.13 12.01 13.53
N ASP A 60 -11.20 12.02 12.57
CA ASP A 60 -11.45 12.34 11.16
C ASP A 60 -11.57 11.05 10.33
N TYR A 61 -12.81 10.63 10.12
CA TYR A 61 -13.11 9.40 9.38
C TYR A 61 -12.65 9.43 7.92
N VAL A 62 -12.54 10.60 7.28
CA VAL A 62 -12.08 10.71 5.89
C VAL A 62 -10.60 10.36 5.82
N ILE A 63 -9.78 10.91 6.72
CA ILE A 63 -8.35 10.60 6.83
C ILE A 63 -8.15 9.12 7.17
N VAL A 64 -8.92 8.60 8.13
CA VAL A 64 -8.83 7.19 8.57
C VAL A 64 -9.12 6.24 7.42
N ILE A 65 -10.25 6.42 6.73
CA ILE A 65 -10.67 5.53 5.65
C ILE A 65 -9.69 5.60 4.48
N ALA A 66 -9.32 6.80 4.03
CA ALA A 66 -8.43 6.97 2.87
C ALA A 66 -7.06 6.32 3.10
N ASN A 67 -6.44 6.60 4.26
CA ASN A 67 -5.12 6.05 4.58
C ASN A 67 -5.18 4.58 4.98
N GLY A 68 -6.26 4.13 5.63
CA GLY A 68 -6.43 2.73 6.02
C GLY A 68 -6.56 1.79 4.82
N VAL A 69 -7.33 2.21 3.81
CA VAL A 69 -7.41 1.48 2.53
C VAL A 69 -6.05 1.48 1.83
N GLY A 70 -5.38 2.63 1.76
CA GLY A 70 -4.03 2.73 1.21
C GLY A 70 -3.03 1.82 1.92
N ALA A 71 -3.02 1.82 3.26
CA ALA A 71 -2.13 1.01 4.07
C ALA A 71 -2.34 -0.48 3.81
N THR A 72 -3.59 -0.92 3.69
CA THR A 72 -3.94 -2.33 3.41
C THR A 72 -3.43 -2.76 2.04
N LEU A 73 -3.60 -1.92 1.01
CA LEU A 73 -3.13 -2.20 -0.35
C LEU A 73 -1.60 -2.17 -0.44
N ALA A 74 -0.95 -1.18 0.16
CA ALA A 74 0.51 -1.06 0.21
C ALA A 74 1.15 -2.24 0.97
N ALA A 75 0.57 -2.64 2.11
CA ALA A 75 1.00 -3.81 2.86
C ALA A 75 0.88 -5.10 2.05
N SER A 76 -0.17 -5.23 1.23
CA SER A 76 -0.34 -6.39 0.33
C SER A 76 0.79 -6.45 -0.71
N VAL A 77 1.15 -5.33 -1.32
CA VAL A 77 2.28 -5.24 -2.27
C VAL A 77 3.61 -5.55 -1.57
N LEU A 78 3.81 -5.03 -0.37
CA LEU A 78 4.99 -5.32 0.46
C LEU A 78 5.10 -6.82 0.80
N ALA A 79 3.99 -7.47 1.12
CA ALA A 79 3.93 -8.92 1.36
C ALA A 79 4.33 -9.72 0.10
N PHE A 80 3.87 -9.31 -1.09
CA PHE A 80 4.30 -9.94 -2.33
C PHE A 80 5.77 -9.72 -2.65
N LYS A 81 6.29 -8.50 -2.43
CA LYS A 81 7.72 -8.20 -2.62
C LYS A 81 8.59 -9.05 -1.69
N THR A 82 8.22 -9.16 -0.41
CA THR A 82 8.96 -9.97 0.56
C THR A 82 8.93 -11.45 0.19
N ARG A 83 7.75 -12.00 -0.16
CA ARG A 83 7.61 -13.38 -0.69
C ARG A 83 8.55 -13.65 -1.87
N ASP A 84 8.56 -12.77 -2.85
CA ASP A 84 9.39 -12.91 -4.05
C ASP A 84 10.88 -12.83 -3.72
N LEU A 85 11.28 -11.94 -2.79
CA LEU A 85 12.66 -11.84 -2.32
C LEU A 85 13.11 -13.11 -1.59
N PHE A 86 12.28 -13.68 -0.71
CA PHE A 86 12.58 -14.94 -0.03
C PHE A 86 12.72 -16.10 -1.02
N ALA A 87 11.84 -16.20 -2.01
CA ALA A 87 11.93 -17.22 -3.06
C ALA A 87 13.21 -17.07 -3.90
N GLN A 88 13.62 -15.84 -4.23
CA GLN A 88 14.87 -15.57 -4.95
C GLN A 88 16.11 -15.91 -4.12
N ARG A 89 16.12 -15.58 -2.82
CA ARG A 89 17.22 -15.93 -1.91
C ARG A 89 17.41 -17.45 -1.82
N ARG A 90 16.31 -18.23 -1.69
CA ARG A 90 16.39 -19.70 -1.68
C ARG A 90 16.98 -20.29 -2.96
N ARG A 91 16.71 -19.69 -4.14
CA ARG A 91 17.27 -20.14 -5.42
C ARG A 91 18.74 -19.78 -5.61
N ARG A 92 19.27 -18.80 -4.85
CA ARG A 92 20.67 -18.36 -4.90
C ARG A 92 21.60 -19.13 -3.98
N SER A 93 21.11 -20.11 -3.23
CA SER A 93 21.94 -21.01 -2.39
C SER A 93 22.23 -22.41 -2.98
N PRO A 94 22.62 -22.60 -4.26
CA PRO A 94 23.31 -23.82 -4.65
C PRO A 94 24.82 -23.65 -4.38
N GLY A 95 25.32 -24.18 -3.25
CA GLY A 95 26.75 -24.26 -2.99
C GLY A 95 27.17 -23.93 -1.55
N THR A 96 26.91 -24.85 -0.62
CA THR A 96 27.96 -25.38 0.27
C THR A 96 28.31 -26.76 -0.26
#